data_AF-A0A836WZF0-F1
#
_entry.id   AF-A0A836WZF0-F1
#
_cell.length_a   1.000
_cell.length_b   1.000
_cell.length_c   1.000
_cell.angle_alpha   90.00
_cell.angle_beta   90.00
_cell.angle_gamma   90.00
#
_symmetry.space_group_name_H-M   'P 1'
#
loop_
_entity.id
_entity.type
_entity.pdbx_description
1 polymer ?
#
loop_
_entity_poly.entity_id
_entity_poly.type
_entity_poly.pdbx_seq_one_letter_code
_entity_poly.pdbx_strand_id
1 'polypeptide(L)'
;MESGNNPQAKSPMGALGLWQFIPSTAREWGLSSTRSDDRKNVIKSTQIAINYLSYLHNQLNDWDLALAAYNWGIGNVKKAIRKGLVKNNTINLKLLPRETRNYLIAFHHLNRLIKFGYKSEDFRKFPNRPYLTIIKQSNIDNYLNKNDLLGMDPKVLLHINGYDVKRKNSLNPDILVPTQTFIKFFSTNKISFKQSKKKKGCSNRYYKVRRGDSISKVARRFKIKIDTFNKINPSIAHLRPGLLVKVCP
;
A
#
# COMPACT_ATOMS: atom_id res chain seq x y z
N MET A 1 -5.35 1.80 5.88
CA MET A 1 -4.87 0.75 6.80
C MET A 1 -4.01 -0.26 6.08
N GLU A 2 -4.49 -0.95 5.05
CA GLU A 2 -3.72 -2.00 4.35
C GLU A 2 -2.40 -1.52 3.73
N SER A 3 -2.49 -0.67 2.71
CA SER A 3 -1.33 -0.27 1.90
C SER A 3 -0.94 1.21 2.06
N GLY A 4 -1.74 1.98 2.81
CA GLY A 4 -1.60 3.44 2.86
C GLY A 4 -1.89 4.11 1.52
N ASN A 5 -2.85 3.60 0.75
CA ASN A 5 -3.21 4.07 -0.60
C ASN A 5 -2.07 3.86 -1.63
N ASN A 6 -1.31 2.77 -1.50
CA ASN A 6 -0.27 2.42 -2.46
C ASN A 6 -0.58 1.05 -3.10
N PRO A 7 -1.07 1.01 -4.35
CA PRO A 7 -1.41 -0.25 -5.00
C PRO A 7 -0.20 -1.06 -5.49
N GLN A 8 1.02 -0.58 -5.24
CA GLN A 8 2.26 -1.34 -5.45
C GLN A 8 2.90 -1.78 -4.12
N ALA A 9 2.26 -1.51 -2.98
CA ALA A 9 2.77 -1.90 -1.67
C ALA A 9 2.92 -3.42 -1.57
N LYS A 10 4.09 -3.87 -1.12
CA LYS A 10 4.40 -5.27 -0.87
C LYS A 10 4.87 -5.43 0.57
N SER A 11 4.22 -6.32 1.34
CA SER A 11 4.66 -6.64 2.69
C SER A 11 5.81 -7.66 2.67
N PRO A 12 6.60 -7.76 3.77
CA PRO A 12 7.63 -8.80 3.90
C PRO A 12 7.08 -10.22 3.74
N MET A 13 5.81 -10.44 4.13
CA MET A 13 5.11 -11.73 4.06
C MET A 13 4.45 -11.97 2.69
N GLY A 14 4.67 -11.09 1.71
CA GLY A 14 4.21 -11.28 0.33
C GLY A 14 2.77 -10.82 0.07
N ALA A 15 2.15 -10.12 1.01
CA ALA A 15 0.91 -9.38 0.75
C ALA A 15 1.19 -8.28 -0.29
N LEU A 16 0.26 -8.06 -1.23
CA LEU A 16 0.49 -7.15 -2.34
C LEU A 16 -0.75 -6.34 -2.69
N GLY A 17 -0.54 -5.11 -3.15
CA GLY A 17 -1.57 -4.30 -3.77
C GLY A 17 -2.29 -3.38 -2.80
N LEU A 18 -3.33 -2.70 -3.30
CA LEU A 18 -4.10 -1.74 -2.51
C LEU A 18 -4.70 -2.42 -1.27
N TRP A 19 -5.16 -3.65 -1.46
CA TRP A 19 -5.87 -4.50 -0.51
C TRP A 19 -4.99 -5.52 0.20
N GLN A 20 -3.67 -5.50 -0.04
CA GLN A 20 -2.71 -6.40 0.63
C GLN A 20 -3.13 -7.89 0.62
N PHE A 21 -3.56 -8.40 -0.54
CA PHE A 21 -3.86 -9.83 -0.65
C PHE A 21 -2.59 -10.68 -0.52
N ILE A 22 -2.60 -11.63 0.40
CA ILE A 22 -1.59 -12.69 0.46
C ILE A 22 -1.76 -13.68 -0.71
N PRO A 23 -0.70 -14.37 -1.15
CA PRO A 23 -0.77 -15.23 -2.33
C PRO A 23 -1.82 -16.34 -2.28
N SER A 24 -2.06 -16.94 -1.11
CA SER A 24 -3.06 -18.00 -0.93
C SER A 24 -4.48 -17.49 -1.18
N THR A 25 -4.88 -16.42 -0.46
CA THR A 25 -6.19 -15.78 -0.62
C THR A 25 -6.38 -15.24 -2.03
N ALA A 26 -5.35 -14.64 -2.63
CA ALA A 26 -5.42 -14.17 -4.00
C ALA A 26 -5.79 -15.29 -4.99
N ARG A 27 -5.14 -16.46 -4.90
CA ARG A 27 -5.45 -17.61 -5.76
C ARG A 27 -6.84 -18.16 -5.51
N GLU A 28 -7.23 -18.31 -4.25
CA GLU A 28 -8.56 -18.80 -3.86
C GLU A 28 -9.68 -17.92 -4.41
N TRP A 29 -9.45 -16.61 -4.48
CA TRP A 29 -10.42 -15.62 -4.95
C TRP A 29 -10.20 -15.15 -6.40
N GLY A 30 -9.44 -15.92 -7.19
CA GLY A 30 -9.31 -15.70 -8.64
C GLY A 30 -8.41 -14.53 -9.06
N LEU A 31 -7.60 -13.98 -8.16
CA LEU A 31 -6.56 -13.01 -8.52
C LEU A 31 -5.30 -13.74 -8.99
N SER A 32 -4.96 -13.54 -10.27
CA SER A 32 -3.71 -14.07 -10.83
C SER A 32 -2.49 -13.48 -10.11
N SER A 33 -1.53 -14.33 -9.76
CA SER A 33 -0.24 -13.95 -9.16
C SER A 33 0.95 -14.15 -10.12
N THR A 34 0.67 -14.27 -11.42
CA THR A 34 1.68 -14.54 -12.46
C THR A 34 2.22 -13.24 -13.06
N ARG A 35 2.52 -13.22 -14.37
CA ARG A 35 3.21 -12.12 -15.08
C ARG A 35 2.54 -10.75 -14.88
N SER A 36 1.21 -10.73 -14.84
CA SER A 36 0.40 -9.58 -14.46
C SER A 36 -0.27 -9.87 -13.13
N ASP A 37 0.41 -9.57 -12.03
CA ASP A 37 -0.11 -9.82 -10.69
C ASP A 37 -1.33 -8.92 -10.42
N ASP A 38 -2.52 -9.51 -10.52
CA ASP A 38 -3.82 -8.84 -10.45
C ASP A 38 -4.09 -8.22 -9.08
N ARG A 39 -3.33 -8.62 -8.05
CA ARG A 39 -3.40 -7.97 -6.72
C ARG A 39 -3.05 -6.49 -6.79
N LYS A 40 -2.21 -6.08 -7.74
CA LYS A 40 -1.89 -4.67 -7.96
C LYS A 40 -2.97 -3.92 -8.76
N ASN A 41 -3.75 -4.63 -9.58
CA ASN A 41 -4.79 -4.00 -10.39
C ASN A 41 -5.90 -3.49 -9.46
N VAL A 42 -6.01 -2.16 -9.32
CA VAL A 42 -6.92 -1.53 -8.36
C VAL A 42 -8.38 -1.92 -8.59
N ILE A 43 -8.85 -1.94 -9.84
CA ILE A 43 -10.25 -2.29 -10.14
C ILE A 43 -10.50 -3.75 -9.75
N LYS A 44 -9.70 -4.68 -10.27
CA LYS A 44 -9.88 -6.13 -10.02
C LYS A 44 -9.76 -6.47 -8.54
N SER A 45 -8.68 -6.01 -7.89
CA SER A 45 -8.45 -6.30 -6.47
C SER A 45 -9.52 -5.66 -5.57
N THR A 46 -10.07 -4.50 -5.92
CA THR A 46 -11.18 -3.90 -5.17
C THR A 46 -12.45 -4.70 -5.28
N GLN A 47 -12.82 -5.16 -6.49
CA GLN A 47 -14.00 -6.01 -6.65
C GLN A 47 -13.87 -7.30 -5.84
N ILE A 48 -12.70 -7.93 -5.86
CA ILE A 48 -12.44 -9.15 -5.10
C ILE A 48 -12.43 -8.88 -3.58
N ALA A 49 -11.87 -7.75 -3.14
CA ALA A 49 -11.89 -7.37 -1.72
C ALA A 49 -13.31 -7.16 -1.18
N ILE A 50 -14.17 -6.50 -1.96
CA ILE A 50 -15.59 -6.33 -1.61
C ILE A 50 -16.27 -7.70 -1.49
N ASN A 51 -16.10 -8.58 -2.48
CA ASN A 51 -16.69 -9.91 -2.46
C ASN A 51 -16.19 -10.73 -1.26
N TYR A 52 -14.89 -10.66 -0.96
CA TYR A 52 -14.30 -11.39 0.14
C TYR A 52 -14.79 -10.87 1.50
N LEU A 53 -14.84 -9.55 1.70
CA LEU A 53 -15.39 -8.95 2.92
C LEU A 53 -16.86 -9.30 3.12
N SER A 54 -17.67 -9.26 2.06
CA SER A 54 -19.08 -9.70 2.10
C SER A 54 -19.20 -11.17 2.48
N TYR A 55 -18.35 -12.04 1.94
CA TYR A 55 -18.29 -13.45 2.34
C TYR A 55 -17.95 -13.60 3.83
N LEU A 56 -16.92 -12.90 4.32
CA LEU A 56 -16.52 -12.97 5.73
C LEU A 56 -17.65 -12.51 6.66
N HIS A 57 -18.33 -11.41 6.29
CA HIS A 57 -19.51 -10.93 7.00
C HIS A 57 -20.62 -11.97 7.00
N ASN A 58 -20.97 -12.56 5.86
CA ASN A 58 -22.02 -13.58 5.79
C ASN A 58 -21.69 -14.84 6.60
N GLN A 59 -20.41 -15.16 6.76
CA GLN A 59 -19.96 -16.31 7.55
C GLN A 59 -19.91 -16.07 9.06
N LEU A 60 -19.79 -14.82 9.49
CA LEU A 60 -19.55 -14.44 10.89
C LEU A 60 -20.68 -13.59 11.48
N ASN A 61 -21.57 -13.09 10.63
CA ASN A 61 -22.70 -12.22 10.92
C ASN A 61 -22.34 -10.97 11.76
N ASP A 62 -21.13 -10.45 11.57
CA ASP A 62 -20.60 -9.29 12.30
C ASP A 62 -19.44 -8.67 11.52
N TRP A 63 -19.46 -7.33 11.35
CA TRP A 63 -18.45 -6.61 10.59
C TRP A 63 -17.08 -6.55 11.27
N ASP A 64 -17.03 -6.48 12.60
CA ASP A 64 -15.77 -6.44 13.34
C ASP A 64 -15.10 -7.83 13.30
N LEU A 65 -15.90 -8.91 13.35
CA LEU A 65 -15.39 -10.26 13.11
C LEU A 65 -14.95 -10.45 11.66
N ALA A 66 -15.66 -9.89 10.68
CA ALA A 66 -15.26 -9.93 9.27
C ALA A 66 -13.92 -9.21 9.04
N LEU A 67 -13.75 -8.01 9.61
CA LEU A 67 -12.49 -7.26 9.56
C LEU A 67 -11.36 -8.01 10.28
N ALA A 68 -11.65 -8.62 11.43
CA ALA A 68 -10.69 -9.47 12.13
C ALA A 68 -10.28 -10.67 11.27
N ALA A 69 -11.24 -11.29 10.57
CA ALA A 69 -11.00 -12.44 9.71
C ALA A 69 -10.26 -12.07 8.42
N TYR A 70 -10.44 -10.83 7.92
CA TYR A 70 -9.67 -10.32 6.78
C TYR A 70 -8.18 -10.22 7.13
N ASN A 71 -7.86 -9.70 8.32
CA ASN A 71 -6.47 -9.54 8.78
C ASN A 71 -5.86 -10.84 9.35
N TRP A 72 -6.63 -11.65 10.07
CA TRP A 72 -6.14 -12.81 10.82
C TRP A 72 -6.52 -14.17 10.22
N GLY A 73 -7.41 -14.19 9.23
CA GLY A 73 -7.97 -15.41 8.65
C GLY A 73 -9.20 -15.92 9.41
N ILE A 74 -10.24 -16.29 8.65
CA ILE A 74 -11.52 -16.76 9.17
C ILE A 74 -11.41 -18.00 10.08
N GLY A 75 -10.51 -18.93 9.76
CA GLY A 75 -10.31 -20.14 10.57
C GLY A 75 -9.84 -19.82 11.99
N ASN A 76 -8.96 -18.82 12.13
CA ASN A 76 -8.48 -18.36 13.42
C ASN A 76 -9.57 -17.65 14.21
N VAL A 77 -10.36 -16.80 13.55
CA VAL A 77 -11.52 -16.14 14.17
C VAL A 77 -12.53 -17.18 14.65
N LYS A 78 -12.92 -18.17 13.82
CA LYS A 78 -13.83 -19.27 14.24
C LYS A 78 -13.27 -20.06 15.43
N LYS A 79 -11.94 -20.30 15.47
CA LYS A 79 -11.28 -20.93 16.63
C LYS A 79 -11.34 -20.06 17.88
N ALA A 80 -11.18 -18.75 17.74
CA ALA A 80 -11.25 -17.81 18.85
C ALA A 80 -12.68 -17.62 19.37
N ILE A 81 -13.69 -17.63 18.50
CA ILE A 81 -15.11 -17.63 18.88
C ILE A 81 -15.43 -18.80 19.80
N ARG A 82 -14.97 -20.01 19.44
CA ARG A 82 -15.09 -21.22 20.30
C ARG A 82 -14.40 -21.07 21.67
N LYS A 83 -13.45 -20.13 21.81
CA LYS A 83 -12.77 -19.79 23.06
C LYS A 83 -13.38 -18.58 23.79
N GLY A 84 -14.53 -18.10 23.34
CA GLY A 84 -15.21 -16.95 23.93
C GLY A 84 -14.69 -15.59 23.46
N LEU A 85 -14.20 -15.49 22.21
CA LEU A 85 -13.90 -14.20 21.57
C LEU A 85 -15.09 -13.25 21.62
N VAL A 86 -16.31 -13.79 21.50
CA VAL A 86 -17.55 -13.02 21.64
C VAL A 86 -18.31 -13.52 22.86
N LYS A 87 -18.68 -12.60 23.75
CA LYS A 87 -19.56 -12.85 24.89
C LYS A 87 -20.50 -11.65 25.02
N ASN A 88 -21.80 -11.90 25.23
CA ASN A 88 -22.83 -10.85 25.38
C ASN A 88 -22.72 -9.78 24.28
N ASN A 89 -22.61 -10.21 23.02
CA ASN A 89 -22.47 -9.34 21.85
C ASN A 89 -21.25 -8.39 21.88
N THR A 90 -20.23 -8.71 22.67
CA THR A 90 -19.01 -7.91 22.84
C THR A 90 -17.79 -8.72 22.44
N ILE A 91 -16.92 -8.13 21.61
CA ILE A 91 -15.65 -8.74 21.22
C ILE A 91 -14.60 -8.52 22.32
N ASN A 92 -14.08 -9.61 22.85
CA ASN A 92 -12.94 -9.59 23.74
C ASN A 92 -11.64 -9.42 22.96
N LEU A 93 -11.23 -8.17 22.76
CA LEU A 93 -9.99 -7.81 22.05
C LEU A 93 -8.73 -8.49 22.59
N LYS A 94 -8.71 -8.96 23.85
CA LYS A 94 -7.57 -9.67 24.44
C LYS A 94 -7.32 -11.02 23.77
N LEU A 95 -8.35 -11.62 23.16
CA LEU A 95 -8.27 -12.89 22.44
C LEU A 95 -7.88 -12.73 20.96
N LEU A 96 -7.71 -11.50 20.48
CA LEU A 96 -7.15 -11.21 19.15
C LEU A 96 -5.63 -11.00 19.25
N PRO A 97 -4.88 -11.38 18.20
CA PRO A 97 -3.49 -10.97 18.04
C PRO A 97 -3.33 -9.44 18.11
N ARG A 98 -2.16 -8.98 18.55
CA ARG A 98 -1.87 -7.55 18.68
C ARG A 98 -2.09 -6.78 17.36
N GLU A 99 -1.66 -7.35 16.24
CA GLU A 99 -1.82 -6.76 14.91
C GLU A 99 -3.31 -6.56 14.57
N THR A 100 -4.11 -7.61 14.69
CA THR A 100 -5.55 -7.59 14.40
C THR A 100 -6.31 -6.66 15.34
N ARG A 101 -5.93 -6.63 16.63
CA ARG A 101 -6.50 -5.67 17.58
C ARG A 101 -6.24 -4.22 17.14
N ASN A 102 -4.99 -3.91 16.79
CA ASN A 102 -4.62 -2.57 16.33
C ASN A 102 -5.33 -2.21 15.02
N TYR A 103 -5.49 -3.19 14.14
CA TYR A 103 -6.24 -3.04 12.89
C TYR A 103 -7.70 -2.62 13.14
N LEU A 104 -8.44 -3.35 14.00
CA LEU A 104 -9.81 -2.99 14.34
C LEU A 104 -9.90 -1.60 14.99
N ILE A 105 -9.02 -1.31 15.96
CA ILE A 105 -8.97 0.00 16.63
C ILE A 105 -8.76 1.13 15.62
N ALA A 106 -7.79 0.98 14.71
CA ALA A 106 -7.52 1.97 13.68
C ALA A 106 -8.70 2.11 12.69
N PHE A 107 -9.42 1.03 12.37
CA PHE A 107 -10.65 1.10 11.57
C PHE A 107 -11.71 1.95 12.27
N HIS A 108 -12.02 1.68 13.54
CA HIS A 108 -13.03 2.44 14.27
C HIS A 108 -12.65 3.90 14.46
N HIS A 109 -11.36 4.21 14.68
CA HIS A 109 -10.89 5.59 14.72
C HIS A 109 -11.10 6.29 13.37
N LEU A 110 -10.74 5.65 12.26
CA LEU A 110 -10.98 6.20 10.94
C LEU A 110 -12.48 6.42 10.67
N ASN A 111 -13.32 5.44 11.01
CA ASN A 111 -14.77 5.55 10.86
C ASN A 111 -15.34 6.71 11.70
N ARG A 112 -14.85 6.91 12.93
CA ARG A 112 -15.22 8.05 13.77
C ARG A 112 -14.78 9.38 13.16
N LEU A 113 -13.54 9.46 12.65
CA LEU A 113 -13.05 10.64 11.95
C LEU A 113 -13.90 10.96 10.73
N ILE A 114 -14.31 9.97 9.95
CA ILE A 114 -15.18 10.18 8.79
C ILE A 114 -16.58 10.62 9.25
N LYS A 115 -17.22 9.88 10.17
CA LYS A 115 -18.60 10.13 10.60
C LYS A 115 -18.79 11.50 11.27
N PHE A 116 -17.86 11.91 12.12
CA PHE A 116 -17.96 13.17 12.87
C PHE A 116 -17.14 14.31 12.25
N GLY A 117 -16.01 14.00 11.62
CA GLY A 117 -15.10 14.98 11.02
C GLY A 117 -15.55 15.53 9.67
N TYR A 118 -16.50 14.88 8.97
CA TYR A 118 -17.05 15.40 7.70
C TYR A 118 -17.65 16.81 7.82
N LYS A 119 -18.00 17.25 9.04
CA LYS A 119 -18.50 18.61 9.30
C LYS A 119 -17.40 19.67 9.45
N SER A 120 -16.14 19.26 9.60
CA SER A 120 -15.02 20.20 9.78
C SER A 120 -14.55 20.79 8.44
N GLU A 121 -13.99 22.00 8.52
CA GLU A 121 -13.53 22.76 7.35
C GLU A 121 -12.43 22.03 6.56
N ASP A 122 -11.60 21.24 7.23
CA ASP A 122 -10.53 20.49 6.58
C ASP A 122 -11.05 19.38 5.66
N PHE A 123 -12.14 18.70 6.01
CA PHE A 123 -12.74 17.70 5.13
C PHE A 123 -13.56 18.33 4.00
N ARG A 124 -14.05 19.57 4.15
CA ARG A 124 -14.68 20.31 3.04
C ARG A 124 -13.70 20.62 1.91
N LYS A 125 -12.40 20.71 2.20
CA LYS A 125 -11.33 20.85 1.18
C LYS A 125 -11.25 19.64 0.26
N PHE A 126 -11.77 18.47 0.66
CA PHE A 126 -11.77 17.25 -0.13
C PHE A 126 -13.17 16.64 -0.15
N PRO A 127 -14.11 17.25 -0.89
CA PRO A 127 -15.50 16.80 -0.89
C PRO A 127 -15.61 15.36 -1.38
N ASN A 128 -16.55 14.59 -0.81
CA ASN A 128 -16.81 13.21 -1.26
C ASN A 128 -17.50 13.22 -2.64
N ARG A 129 -16.70 13.24 -3.71
CA ARG A 129 -17.13 13.26 -5.11
C ARG A 129 -16.24 12.33 -5.94
N PRO A 130 -16.70 11.86 -7.11
CA PRO A 130 -15.86 11.06 -7.99
C PRO A 130 -14.64 11.83 -8.51
N TYR A 131 -13.46 11.43 -8.02
CA TYR A 131 -12.17 11.93 -8.49
C TYR A 131 -11.61 11.09 -9.64
N LEU A 132 -11.96 9.81 -9.70
CA LEU A 132 -11.55 8.90 -10.76
C LEU A 132 -12.79 8.42 -11.50
N THR A 133 -12.62 8.08 -12.77
CA THR A 133 -13.63 7.40 -13.56
C THR A 133 -13.00 6.20 -14.28
N ILE A 134 -13.85 5.28 -14.73
CA ILE A 134 -13.43 4.07 -15.44
C ILE A 134 -13.63 4.27 -16.94
N ILE A 135 -12.63 3.93 -17.73
CA ILE A 135 -12.71 3.85 -19.20
C ILE A 135 -12.07 2.55 -19.70
N LYS A 136 -12.34 2.19 -20.96
CA LYS A 136 -11.55 1.15 -21.65
C LYS A 136 -10.14 1.67 -21.94
N GLN A 137 -9.14 0.82 -21.76
CA GLN A 137 -7.73 1.14 -22.03
C GLN A 137 -7.50 1.71 -23.44
N SER A 138 -8.20 1.19 -24.45
CA SER A 138 -8.16 1.66 -25.84
C SER A 138 -8.48 3.14 -26.00
N ASN A 139 -9.24 3.71 -25.07
CA ASN A 139 -9.70 5.09 -25.15
C ASN A 139 -8.80 6.05 -24.36
N ILE A 140 -7.67 5.57 -23.82
CA ILE A 140 -6.82 6.36 -22.93
C ILE A 140 -6.31 7.63 -23.59
N ASP A 141 -5.75 7.55 -24.80
CA ASP A 141 -5.15 8.71 -25.46
C ASP A 141 -6.23 9.75 -25.84
N ASN A 142 -7.38 9.29 -26.36
CA ASN A 142 -8.52 10.15 -26.66
C ASN A 142 -9.06 10.84 -25.39
N TYR A 143 -9.19 10.08 -24.29
CA TYR A 143 -9.64 10.62 -23.01
C TYR A 143 -8.66 11.67 -22.47
N LEU A 144 -7.36 11.37 -22.49
CA LEU A 144 -6.35 12.30 -22.00
C LEU A 144 -6.31 13.59 -22.83
N ASN A 145 -6.47 13.50 -24.15
CA ASN A 145 -6.54 14.67 -25.03
C ASN A 145 -7.80 15.51 -24.75
N LYS A 146 -8.98 14.88 -24.74
CA LYS A 146 -10.27 15.58 -24.54
C LYS A 146 -10.39 16.30 -23.18
N ASN A 147 -9.64 15.86 -22.17
CA ASN A 147 -9.68 16.42 -20.82
C ASN A 147 -8.44 17.25 -20.46
N ASP A 148 -7.59 17.61 -21.43
CA ASP A 148 -6.35 18.37 -21.21
C ASP A 148 -5.38 17.73 -20.20
N LEU A 149 -5.24 16.40 -20.27
CA LEU A 149 -4.44 15.58 -19.34
C LEU A 149 -3.13 15.05 -19.95
N LEU A 150 -2.79 15.43 -21.18
CA LEU A 150 -1.58 14.92 -21.87
C LEU A 150 -0.27 15.24 -21.13
N GLY A 151 -0.23 16.35 -20.38
CA GLY A 151 0.93 16.76 -19.58
C GLY A 151 1.06 16.10 -18.20
N MET A 152 0.16 15.18 -17.84
CA MET A 152 0.17 14.49 -16.55
C MET A 152 1.40 13.57 -16.42
N ASP A 153 2.03 13.56 -15.24
CA ASP A 153 3.08 12.59 -14.92
C ASP A 153 2.51 11.16 -15.10
N PRO A 154 3.11 10.32 -15.98
CA PRO A 154 2.67 8.94 -16.19
C PRO A 154 2.60 8.10 -14.89
N LYS A 155 3.35 8.49 -13.85
CA LYS A 155 3.29 7.87 -12.53
C LYS A 155 1.94 8.01 -11.85
N VAL A 156 1.15 9.04 -12.19
CA VAL A 156 -0.22 9.18 -11.67
C VAL A 156 -1.08 8.02 -12.17
N LEU A 157 -1.05 7.74 -13.48
CA LEU A 157 -1.80 6.63 -14.08
C LEU A 157 -1.32 5.28 -13.53
N LEU A 158 -0.01 5.09 -13.39
CA LEU A 158 0.57 3.91 -12.75
C LEU A 158 0.09 3.77 -11.29
N HIS A 159 0.06 4.87 -10.54
CA HIS A 159 -0.35 4.87 -9.14
C HIS A 159 -1.83 4.58 -8.99
N ILE A 160 -2.73 5.22 -9.74
CA ILE A 160 -4.18 5.00 -9.55
C ILE A 160 -4.64 3.61 -10.04
N ASN A 161 -3.89 2.98 -10.95
CA ASN A 161 -4.22 1.64 -11.47
C ASN A 161 -3.42 0.50 -10.81
N GLY A 162 -2.23 0.81 -10.28
CA GLY A 162 -1.25 -0.15 -9.76
C GLY A 162 -0.44 -0.89 -10.84
N TYR A 163 -0.65 -0.58 -12.11
CA TYR A 163 0.10 -1.11 -13.25
C TYR A 163 0.21 -0.09 -14.39
N ASP A 164 1.13 -0.34 -15.32
CA ASP A 164 1.36 0.53 -16.47
C ASP A 164 0.25 0.34 -17.52
N VAL A 165 -0.72 1.25 -17.50
CA VAL A 165 -1.87 1.25 -18.43
C VAL A 165 -1.53 1.70 -19.84
N LYS A 166 -0.32 2.22 -20.12
CA LYS A 166 0.08 2.58 -21.49
C LYS A 166 0.65 1.39 -22.27
N ARG A 167 0.98 0.29 -21.59
CA ARG A 167 1.34 -0.96 -22.27
C ARG A 167 0.10 -1.58 -22.89
N LYS A 168 0.06 -1.66 -24.22
CA LYS A 168 -1.02 -2.29 -24.97
C LYS A 168 -1.30 -3.68 -24.40
N ASN A 169 -2.52 -3.88 -23.91
CA ASN A 169 -3.01 -5.16 -23.45
C ASN A 169 -4.11 -5.60 -24.41
N SER A 170 -3.99 -6.80 -24.99
CA SER A 170 -4.97 -7.34 -25.93
C SER A 170 -6.36 -7.51 -25.32
N LEU A 171 -6.43 -7.65 -23.99
CA LEU A 171 -7.70 -7.78 -23.26
C LEU A 171 -8.47 -6.46 -23.14
N ASN A 172 -7.85 -5.32 -23.50
CA ASN A 172 -8.44 -3.98 -23.39
C ASN A 172 -9.20 -3.74 -22.07
N PRO A 173 -8.53 -3.88 -20.90
CA PRO A 173 -9.20 -3.85 -19.61
C PRO A 173 -9.79 -2.47 -19.31
N ASP A 174 -10.69 -2.47 -18.33
CA ASP A 174 -11.12 -1.25 -17.66
C ASP A 174 -9.94 -0.66 -16.86
N ILE A 175 -9.78 0.66 -16.93
CA ILE A 175 -8.73 1.42 -16.26
C ILE A 175 -9.32 2.64 -15.55
N LEU A 176 -8.70 3.04 -14.45
CA LEU A 176 -8.98 4.29 -13.76
C LEU A 176 -8.23 5.44 -14.42
N VAL A 177 -8.94 6.55 -14.63
CA VAL A 177 -8.37 7.81 -15.11
C VAL A 177 -8.88 8.98 -14.24
N PRO A 178 -8.07 10.04 -14.06
CA PRO A 178 -8.50 11.22 -13.31
C PRO A 178 -9.62 11.99 -13.99
N THR A 179 -10.57 12.50 -13.20
CA THR A 179 -11.58 13.46 -13.66
C THR A 179 -11.08 14.91 -13.53
N GLN A 180 -11.83 15.86 -14.09
CA GLN A 180 -11.55 17.28 -13.86
C GLN A 180 -11.60 17.67 -12.37
N THR A 181 -12.44 17.00 -11.58
CA THR A 181 -12.48 17.14 -10.12
C THR A 181 -11.14 16.74 -9.51
N PHE A 182 -10.53 15.63 -9.94
CA PHE A 182 -9.19 15.26 -9.47
C PHE A 182 -8.17 16.34 -9.76
N ILE A 183 -8.16 16.90 -10.96
CA ILE A 183 -7.22 17.97 -11.30
C ILE A 183 -7.44 19.20 -10.42
N LYS A 184 -8.69 19.59 -10.16
CA LYS A 184 -9.01 20.74 -9.31
C LYS A 184 -8.43 20.61 -7.89
N PHE A 185 -8.45 19.40 -7.32
CA PHE A 185 -8.09 19.17 -5.90
C PHE A 185 -6.69 18.59 -5.69
N PHE A 186 -6.14 17.87 -6.67
CA PHE A 186 -4.87 17.15 -6.56
C PHE A 186 -3.79 17.63 -7.54
N SER A 187 -4.07 18.62 -8.40
CA SER A 187 -3.04 19.21 -9.25
C SER A 187 -1.95 19.88 -8.41
N THR A 188 -0.72 19.43 -8.61
CA THR A 188 0.49 19.98 -7.98
C THR A 188 0.87 21.35 -8.54
N ASN A 189 0.27 21.79 -9.65
CA ASN A 189 0.55 23.09 -10.26
C ASN A 189 0.25 24.27 -9.32
N LYS A 190 -0.58 24.06 -8.28
CA LYS A 190 -0.91 25.05 -7.24
C LYS A 190 -0.29 24.75 -5.87
N ILE A 191 0.46 23.66 -5.73
CA ILE A 191 1.04 23.25 -4.45
C ILE A 191 2.54 23.55 -4.48
N SER A 192 2.93 24.69 -3.93
CA SER A 192 4.33 24.95 -3.59
C SER A 192 4.72 24.08 -2.41
N PHE A 193 5.18 22.86 -2.66
CA PHE A 193 5.95 22.16 -1.65
C PHE A 193 7.19 23.01 -1.40
N LYS A 194 7.44 23.43 -0.15
CA LYS A 194 8.79 23.80 0.26
C LYS A 194 9.63 22.58 -0.10
N GLN A 195 10.35 22.65 -1.23
CA GLN A 195 11.29 21.61 -1.60
C GLN A 195 12.20 21.49 -0.39
N SER A 196 12.10 20.37 0.33
CA SER A 196 13.16 19.99 1.24
C SER A 196 14.39 20.00 0.36
N LYS A 197 15.35 20.89 0.65
CA LYS A 197 16.61 20.99 -0.10
C LYS A 197 17.06 19.55 -0.34
N LYS A 198 17.06 19.10 -1.61
CA LYS A 198 17.65 17.80 -1.96
C LYS A 198 19.02 17.84 -1.31
N LYS A 199 19.24 17.06 -0.24
CA LYS A 199 20.59 16.88 0.29
C LYS A 199 21.38 16.41 -0.91
N LYS A 200 22.38 17.21 -1.34
CA LYS A 200 23.31 16.84 -2.42
C LYS A 200 23.71 15.39 -2.15
N GLY A 201 23.27 14.48 -3.02
CA GLY A 201 23.54 13.05 -2.87
C GLY A 201 25.05 12.87 -2.81
N CYS A 202 25.52 12.15 -1.81
CA CYS A 202 26.94 11.81 -1.72
C CYS A 202 27.22 10.76 -2.79
N SER A 203 28.01 11.13 -3.82
CA SER A 203 28.38 10.23 -4.91
C SER A 203 29.05 8.96 -4.40
N ASN A 204 28.56 7.80 -4.86
CA ASN A 204 29.05 6.43 -4.67
C ASN A 204 30.44 6.28 -4.00
N ARG A 205 30.48 6.44 -2.67
CA ARG A 205 31.70 6.22 -1.89
C ARG A 205 31.72 4.80 -1.36
N TYR A 206 32.74 4.05 -1.72
CA TYR A 206 32.98 2.69 -1.26
C TYR A 206 34.17 2.65 -0.29
N TYR A 207 34.10 1.72 0.65
CA TYR A 207 35.16 1.45 1.62
C TYR A 207 35.57 -0.02 1.53
N LYS A 208 36.88 -0.28 1.46
CA LYS A 208 37.44 -1.62 1.51
C LYS A 208 37.62 -2.04 2.97
N VAL A 209 36.86 -3.03 3.40
CA VAL A 209 36.87 -3.58 4.76
C VAL A 209 38.28 -4.05 5.13
N ARG A 210 38.73 -3.71 6.33
CA ARG A 210 40.03 -4.11 6.90
C ARG A 210 39.84 -5.19 7.97
N ARG A 211 40.91 -5.92 8.28
CA ARG A 211 40.92 -6.89 9.38
C ARG A 211 40.55 -6.19 10.70
N GLY A 212 39.53 -6.71 11.40
CA GLY A 212 39.02 -6.14 12.66
C GLY A 212 37.86 -5.13 12.51
N ASP A 213 37.43 -4.83 11.29
CA ASP A 213 36.23 -4.04 11.04
C ASP A 213 34.95 -4.83 11.38
N SER A 214 33.96 -4.12 11.91
CA SER A 214 32.58 -4.60 12.08
C SER A 214 31.63 -3.58 11.47
N ILE A 215 30.39 -4.01 11.17
CA ILE A 215 29.35 -3.13 10.62
C ILE A 215 29.21 -1.87 11.48
N SER A 216 29.14 -2.02 12.80
CA SER A 216 29.02 -0.92 13.75
C SER A 216 30.24 0.02 13.73
N LYS A 217 31.46 -0.51 13.59
CA LYS A 217 32.69 0.30 13.50
C LYS A 217 32.74 1.10 12.20
N VAL A 218 32.41 0.46 11.07
CA VAL A 218 32.41 1.11 9.76
C VAL A 218 31.30 2.15 9.69
N ALA A 219 30.06 1.82 10.09
CA ALA A 219 28.95 2.76 10.13
C ALA A 219 29.26 4.01 10.98
N ARG A 220 29.86 3.81 12.16
CA ARG A 220 30.30 4.90 13.04
C ARG A 220 31.39 5.76 12.42
N ARG A 221 32.40 5.14 11.79
CA ARG A 221 33.49 5.84 11.10
C ARG A 221 32.96 6.79 10.03
N PHE A 222 31.94 6.37 9.29
CA PHE A 222 31.32 7.19 8.23
C PHE A 222 30.11 8.01 8.71
N LYS A 223 29.82 8.04 10.01
CA LYS A 223 28.68 8.75 10.62
C LYS A 223 27.33 8.36 10.01
N ILE A 224 27.17 7.09 9.65
CA ILE A 224 25.92 6.52 9.11
C ILE A 224 25.24 5.69 10.20
N LYS A 225 23.90 5.77 10.31
CA LYS A 225 23.13 4.86 11.17
C LYS A 225 23.25 3.42 10.65
N ILE A 226 23.34 2.44 11.55
CA ILE A 226 23.48 1.02 11.18
C ILE A 226 22.36 0.57 10.23
N ASP A 227 21.11 0.94 10.51
CA ASP A 227 19.97 0.61 9.64
C ASP A 227 20.13 1.18 8.23
N THR A 228 20.65 2.41 8.12
CA THR A 228 20.92 3.04 6.83
C THR A 228 22.06 2.34 6.11
N PHE A 229 23.13 1.96 6.83
CA PHE A 229 24.26 1.21 6.27
C PHE A 229 23.81 -0.17 5.73
N ASN A 230 22.94 -0.88 6.45
CA ASN A 230 22.39 -2.16 6.02
C ASN A 230 21.45 -2.01 4.82
N LYS A 231 20.61 -0.96 4.80
CA LYS A 231 19.73 -0.66 3.66
C LYS A 231 20.50 -0.40 2.36
N ILE A 232 21.64 0.26 2.43
CA ILE A 232 22.47 0.55 1.24
C ILE A 232 23.43 -0.60 0.88
N ASN A 233 23.55 -1.63 1.73
CA ASN A 233 24.33 -2.84 1.49
C ASN A 233 23.50 -4.12 1.79
N PRO A 234 22.35 -4.33 1.12
CA PRO A 234 21.36 -5.33 1.53
C PRO A 234 21.85 -6.78 1.45
N SER A 235 22.87 -7.05 0.64
CA SER A 235 23.44 -8.40 0.44
C SER A 235 24.57 -8.75 1.42
N ILE A 236 24.92 -7.87 2.36
CA ILE A 236 26.08 -8.03 3.24
C ILE A 236 25.62 -8.36 4.66
N ALA A 237 25.64 -9.64 5.02
CA ALA A 237 25.34 -10.09 6.39
C ALA A 237 26.53 -9.87 7.35
N HIS A 238 27.76 -10.08 6.86
CA HIS A 238 28.98 -9.93 7.65
C HIS A 238 30.10 -9.30 6.82
N LEU A 239 30.98 -8.53 7.47
CA LEU A 239 32.13 -7.90 6.82
C LEU A 239 33.32 -8.86 6.78
N ARG A 240 33.92 -9.03 5.60
CA ARG A 240 35.16 -9.77 5.40
C ARG A 240 36.27 -8.82 4.93
N PRO A 241 37.52 -8.97 5.40
CA PRO A 241 38.62 -8.15 4.91
C PRO A 241 38.72 -8.20 3.38
N GLY A 242 38.84 -7.03 2.74
CA GLY A 242 38.88 -6.87 1.30
C GLY A 242 37.53 -6.58 0.62
N LEU A 243 36.41 -6.78 1.31
CA LEU A 243 35.07 -6.49 0.78
C LEU A 243 34.84 -4.99 0.57
N LEU A 244 34.26 -4.60 -0.56
CA LEU A 244 33.84 -3.22 -0.82
C LEU A 244 32.42 -2.99 -0.33
N VAL A 245 32.23 -2.02 0.56
CA VAL A 245 30.93 -1.65 1.12
C VAL A 245 30.60 -0.19 0.82
N LYS A 246 29.35 0.10 0.50
CA LYS A 246 28.87 1.47 0.27
C LYS A 246 28.76 2.20 1.60
N VAL A 247 29.41 3.36 1.69
CA VAL A 247 29.52 4.17 2.91
C VAL A 247 28.98 5.58 2.73
N CYS A 248 28.10 5.76 1.73
CA CYS A 248 27.30 6.97 1.58
C CYS A 248 25.89 6.60 1.10
N PRO A 249 24.84 7.04 1.82
CA PRO A 249 23.46 6.87 1.39
C PRO A 249 23.07 7.79 0.23
#